data_AF-A0AA38IW00-F1
#
_entry.id   AF-A0AA38IW00-F1
#
_cell.length_a   1.000
_cell.length_b   1.000
_cell.length_c   1.000
_cell.angle_alpha   90.00
_cell.angle_beta   90.00
_cell.angle_gamma   90.00
#
_symmetry.space_group_name_H-M   'P 1'
#
loop_
_entity.id
_entity.type
_entity.pdbx_description
1 polymer ?
#
loop_
_entity_poly.entity_id
_entity_poly.type
_entity_poly.pdbx_seq_one_letter_code
_entity_poly.pdbx_strand_id
1 'polypeptide(L)'
;MDSDSSSYCETTYSEDQRIEKALLEEKRIRALRAAEEDQARRKLFENYAKEDLPIFKLPGIKFHTFRHLKIKFSFEPSKITAFVNKNVKFFISLKYNGKYWRVKRSSFPLTCNRKIYPVFNDQYFIVDDENILTAITKMYQFLVEWKDNEEEFRLEKYERYKKGEEDVELDSDDEQLFLSQNERVALYQKRIKVLKRMLPPKT
;
A
#
# COMPACT_ATOMS: atom_id res chain seq x y z
N MET A 1 -28.00 -74.90 -30.34
CA MET A 1 -26.62 -74.41 -30.34
C MET A 1 -26.69 -72.89 -30.26
N ASP A 2 -26.15 -72.40 -29.15
CA ASP A 2 -25.60 -71.07 -28.87
C ASP A 2 -26.54 -69.86 -28.96
N SER A 3 -27.20 -69.62 -27.83
CA SER A 3 -27.75 -68.31 -27.45
C SER A 3 -26.60 -67.43 -26.98
N ASP A 4 -26.20 -66.48 -27.83
CA ASP A 4 -25.24 -65.42 -27.49
C ASP A 4 -25.90 -64.45 -26.51
N SER A 5 -25.77 -64.74 -25.22
CA SER A 5 -26.12 -63.83 -24.14
C SER A 5 -25.02 -62.77 -24.01
N SER A 6 -25.21 -61.68 -24.73
CA SER A 6 -24.45 -60.44 -24.54
C SER A 6 -24.60 -59.98 -23.09
N SER A 7 -23.49 -60.04 -22.35
CA SER A 7 -23.32 -59.53 -20.98
C SER A 7 -23.63 -58.04 -20.95
N TYR A 8 -24.85 -57.69 -20.55
CA TYR A 8 -25.22 -56.32 -20.22
C TYR A 8 -24.44 -55.91 -18.97
N CYS A 9 -23.32 -55.19 -19.14
CA CYS A 9 -22.61 -54.57 -18.04
C CYS A 9 -23.51 -53.50 -17.42
N GLU A 10 -24.24 -53.84 -16.36
CA GLU A 10 -24.90 -52.89 -15.47
C GLU A 10 -23.83 -52.00 -14.82
N THR A 11 -23.63 -50.81 -15.35
CA THR A 11 -22.94 -49.76 -14.60
C THR A 11 -23.89 -49.30 -13.49
N THR A 12 -23.62 -49.69 -12.25
CA THR A 12 -24.43 -49.51 -11.04
C THR A 12 -24.65 -48.06 -10.57
N TYR A 13 -24.44 -47.06 -11.44
CA TYR A 13 -24.63 -45.64 -11.12
C TYR A 13 -25.51 -44.98 -12.18
N SER A 14 -26.50 -44.19 -11.74
CA SER A 14 -27.23 -43.32 -12.67
C SER A 14 -26.25 -42.31 -13.31
N GLU A 15 -26.57 -41.82 -14.50
CA GLU A 15 -25.73 -40.86 -15.22
C GLU A 15 -25.42 -39.61 -14.36
N ASP A 16 -26.42 -39.13 -13.61
CA ASP A 16 -26.28 -38.01 -12.67
C ASP A 16 -25.27 -38.30 -11.54
N GLN A 17 -25.25 -39.51 -10.99
CA GLN A 17 -24.28 -39.90 -9.95
C GLN A 17 -22.84 -39.95 -10.48
N ARG A 18 -22.66 -40.33 -11.76
CA ARG A 18 -21.34 -40.30 -12.42
C ARG A 18 -20.86 -38.87 -12.64
N ILE A 19 -21.76 -37.98 -13.07
CA ILE A 19 -21.48 -36.55 -13.23
C ILE A 19 -21.13 -35.90 -11.88
N GLU A 20 -21.91 -36.16 -10.84
CA GLU A 20 -21.67 -35.60 -9.50
C GLU A 20 -20.31 -36.06 -8.94
N LYS A 21 -19.98 -37.35 -9.06
CA LYS A 21 -18.70 -37.89 -8.62
C LYS A 21 -17.52 -37.29 -9.39
N ALA A 22 -17.66 -37.08 -10.70
CA ALA A 22 -16.63 -36.43 -11.52
C ALA A 22 -16.43 -34.96 -11.09
N LEU A 23 -17.50 -34.21 -10.84
CA LEU A 23 -17.43 -32.82 -10.36
C LEU A 23 -16.79 -32.72 -8.96
N LEU A 24 -17.07 -33.66 -8.07
CA LEU A 24 -16.46 -33.72 -6.75
C LEU A 24 -14.96 -34.00 -6.84
N GLU A 25 -14.54 -34.93 -7.69
CA GLU A 25 -13.11 -35.22 -7.89
C GLU A 25 -12.38 -34.04 -8.55
N GLU A 26 -12.99 -33.37 -9.53
CA GLU A 26 -12.41 -32.17 -10.13
C GLU A 26 -12.22 -31.04 -9.11
N LYS A 27 -13.21 -30.82 -8.24
CA LYS A 27 -13.09 -29.87 -7.11
C LYS A 27 -11.96 -30.26 -6.17
N ARG A 28 -11.81 -31.56 -5.87
CA ARG A 28 -10.75 -32.09 -5.00
C ARG A 28 -9.36 -31.86 -5.60
N ILE A 29 -9.18 -32.20 -6.88
CA ILE A 29 -7.93 -31.98 -7.62
C ILE A 29 -7.58 -30.49 -7.66
N ARG A 30 -8.56 -29.62 -7.92
CA ARG A 30 -8.36 -28.17 -7.94
C ARG A 30 -7.96 -27.63 -6.56
N ALA A 31 -8.57 -28.13 -5.49
CA ALA A 31 -8.22 -27.76 -4.13
C ALA A 31 -6.80 -28.22 -3.74
N LEU A 32 -6.39 -29.43 -4.15
CA LEU A 32 -5.04 -29.94 -3.93
C LEU A 32 -3.99 -29.07 -4.64
N ARG A 33 -4.18 -28.77 -5.93
CA ARG A 33 -3.26 -27.88 -6.68
C ARG A 33 -3.15 -26.51 -6.04
N ALA A 34 -4.28 -25.91 -5.65
CA ALA A 34 -4.29 -24.61 -4.97
C ALA A 34 -3.52 -24.64 -3.64
N ALA A 35 -3.60 -25.74 -2.89
CA ALA A 35 -2.86 -25.91 -1.64
C ALA A 35 -1.35 -26.07 -1.88
N GLU A 36 -0.95 -26.82 -2.91
CA GLU A 36 0.46 -26.96 -3.32
C GLU A 36 1.07 -25.63 -3.77
N GLU A 37 0.34 -24.88 -4.60
CA GLU A 37 0.74 -23.53 -5.04
C GLU A 37 0.85 -22.57 -3.85
N ASP A 38 -0.12 -22.56 -2.93
CA ASP A 38 -0.06 -21.74 -1.71
C ASP A 38 1.15 -22.08 -0.84
N GLN A 39 1.46 -23.38 -0.68
CA GLN A 39 2.64 -23.82 0.05
C GLN A 39 3.95 -23.39 -0.61
N ALA A 40 4.04 -23.48 -1.94
CA ALA A 40 5.21 -23.03 -2.69
C ALA A 40 5.40 -21.51 -2.54
N ARG A 41 4.32 -20.73 -2.69
CA ARG A 41 4.34 -19.27 -2.51
C ARG A 41 4.71 -18.89 -1.08
N ARG A 42 4.20 -19.61 -0.09
CA ARG A 42 4.58 -19.39 1.31
C ARG A 42 6.09 -19.55 1.51
N LYS A 43 6.69 -20.61 0.96
CA LYS A 43 8.15 -20.83 1.02
C LYS A 43 8.93 -19.72 0.33
N LEU A 44 8.48 -19.27 -0.85
CA LEU A 44 9.12 -18.15 -1.57
C LEU A 44 9.18 -16.88 -0.72
N PHE A 45 8.07 -16.49 -0.11
CA PHE A 45 8.03 -15.29 0.74
C PHE A 45 8.78 -15.45 2.06
N GLU A 46 8.85 -16.67 2.62
CA GLU A 46 9.70 -16.98 3.76
C GLU A 46 11.19 -16.86 3.39
N ASN A 47 11.58 -17.24 2.17
CA ASN A 47 12.94 -17.05 1.68
C ASN A 47 13.27 -15.57 1.50
N TYR A 48 12.39 -14.77 0.87
CA TYR A 48 12.58 -13.32 0.78
C TYR A 48 12.79 -12.67 2.15
N ALA A 49 12.05 -13.11 3.18
CA ALA A 49 12.19 -12.55 4.52
C ALA A 49 13.51 -12.94 5.22
N LYS A 50 14.15 -14.03 4.80
CA LYS A 50 15.47 -14.48 5.30
C LYS A 50 16.62 -13.86 4.50
N GLU A 51 16.39 -13.61 3.22
CA GLU A 51 17.35 -12.96 2.34
C GLU A 51 17.53 -11.49 2.71
N ASP A 52 18.76 -11.01 2.56
CA ASP A 52 19.13 -9.64 2.88
C ASP A 52 18.78 -8.67 1.74
N LEU A 53 17.50 -8.67 1.35
CA LEU A 53 17.04 -7.92 0.17
C LEU A 53 17.12 -6.41 0.40
N PRO A 54 17.62 -5.62 -0.59
CA PRO A 54 17.75 -4.17 -0.47
C PRO A 54 16.45 -3.44 -0.11
N ILE A 55 15.31 -3.99 -0.54
CA ILE A 55 13.99 -3.41 -0.32
C ILE A 55 13.65 -3.24 1.18
N PHE A 56 14.17 -4.12 2.05
CA PHE A 56 13.94 -4.05 3.49
C PHE A 56 14.82 -3.02 4.20
N LYS A 57 15.85 -2.52 3.51
CA LYS A 57 16.79 -1.50 3.99
C LYS A 57 16.47 -0.10 3.47
N LEU A 58 15.45 0.05 2.64
CA LEU A 58 15.07 1.35 2.10
C LEU A 58 14.69 2.31 3.23
N PRO A 59 15.28 3.52 3.28
CA PRO A 59 15.05 4.45 4.37
C PRO A 59 13.60 4.93 4.36
N GLY A 60 13.05 5.17 5.56
CA GLY A 60 11.64 5.57 5.72
C GLY A 60 10.62 4.46 5.49
N ILE A 61 10.97 3.32 4.90
CA ILE A 61 10.07 2.17 4.79
C ILE A 61 10.10 1.34 6.07
N LYS A 62 8.92 0.94 6.54
CA LYS A 62 8.77 -0.07 7.60
C LYS A 62 7.73 -1.11 7.18
N PHE A 63 8.18 -2.35 6.97
CA PHE A 63 7.27 -3.47 6.74
C PHE A 63 6.59 -3.89 8.05
N HIS A 64 5.26 -3.91 8.05
CA HIS A 64 4.44 -4.43 9.15
C HIS A 64 4.02 -5.87 8.90
N THR A 65 3.91 -6.25 7.63
CA THR A 65 3.56 -7.61 7.22
C THR A 65 4.17 -7.85 5.86
N PHE A 66 4.92 -8.94 5.70
CA PHE A 66 5.43 -9.38 4.42
C PHE A 66 5.17 -10.88 4.30
N ARG A 67 4.03 -11.24 3.71
CA ARG A 67 3.55 -12.63 3.57
C ARG A 67 2.96 -12.83 2.18
N HIS A 68 2.97 -14.06 1.68
CA HIS A 68 2.45 -14.46 0.36
C HIS A 68 0.99 -14.05 0.05
N LEU A 69 0.15 -13.82 1.06
CA LEU A 69 -1.23 -13.32 0.87
C LEU A 69 -1.37 -11.80 1.02
N LYS A 70 -0.44 -11.17 1.73
CA LYS A 70 -0.58 -9.80 2.18
C LYS A 70 0.76 -9.14 2.50
N ILE A 71 0.95 -7.98 1.90
CA ILE A 71 2.07 -7.10 2.20
C ILE A 71 1.51 -5.79 2.77
N LYS A 72 2.11 -5.32 3.85
CA LYS A 72 1.82 -4.03 4.47
C LYS A 72 3.10 -3.35 4.85
N PHE A 73 3.22 -2.08 4.49
CA PHE A 73 4.30 -1.25 4.94
C PHE A 73 3.82 0.19 5.13
N SER A 74 4.60 0.94 5.91
CA SER A 74 4.47 2.39 6.01
C SER A 74 5.67 3.07 5.40
N PHE A 75 5.46 4.28 4.90
CA PHE A 75 6.49 5.22 4.51
C PHE A 75 6.45 6.42 5.45
N GLU A 76 7.58 6.73 6.07
CA GLU A 76 7.79 7.83 7.00
C GLU A 76 8.83 8.79 6.39
N PRO A 77 8.39 9.85 5.68
CA PRO A 77 9.31 10.76 4.98
C PRO A 77 10.32 11.44 5.92
N SER A 78 9.91 11.68 7.17
CA SER A 78 10.72 12.31 8.21
C SER A 78 11.97 11.51 8.63
N LYS A 79 12.08 10.24 8.22
CA LYS A 79 13.31 9.44 8.38
C LYS A 79 14.34 9.68 7.28
N ILE A 80 13.94 10.34 6.20
CA ILE A 80 14.78 10.64 5.04
C ILE A 80 15.17 12.13 5.07
N THR A 81 14.23 13.00 5.44
CA THR A 81 14.45 14.45 5.50
C THR A 81 13.91 15.04 6.80
N ALA A 82 14.54 16.14 7.26
CA ALA A 82 14.06 16.90 8.40
C ALA A 82 12.95 17.90 8.04
N PHE A 83 12.74 18.16 6.75
CA PHE A 83 11.82 19.19 6.23
C PHE A 83 10.41 18.68 5.94
N VAL A 84 10.07 17.49 6.46
CA VAL A 84 8.71 16.96 6.45
C VAL A 84 8.30 16.63 7.88
N ASN A 85 7.07 16.97 8.24
CA ASN A 85 6.55 16.78 9.59
C ASN A 85 6.69 15.30 10.03
N LYS A 86 7.23 15.09 11.24
CA LYS A 86 7.42 13.77 11.86
C LYS A 86 6.13 12.95 12.01
N ASN A 87 5.00 13.63 12.06
CA ASN A 87 3.68 13.01 12.17
C ASN A 87 3.15 12.47 10.83
N VAL A 88 3.74 12.88 9.70
CA VAL A 88 3.35 12.38 8.38
C VAL A 88 3.83 10.96 8.21
N LYS A 89 2.86 10.04 8.09
CA LYS A 89 3.10 8.62 7.83
C LYS A 89 2.06 8.14 6.84
N PHE A 90 2.53 7.48 5.79
CA PHE A 90 1.65 6.86 4.82
C PHE A 90 1.66 5.35 4.96
N PHE A 91 0.50 4.74 4.83
CA PHE A 91 0.32 3.30 4.94
C PHE A 91 -0.20 2.74 3.63
N ILE A 92 0.27 1.53 3.31
CA ILE A 92 -0.26 0.76 2.20
C ILE A 92 -0.46 -0.70 2.60
N SER A 93 -1.51 -1.29 2.04
CA SER A 93 -1.77 -2.71 2.12
C SER A 93 -1.99 -3.26 0.71
N LEU A 94 -1.15 -4.20 0.33
CA LEU A 94 -1.32 -5.04 -0.86
C LEU A 94 -1.99 -6.35 -0.46
N LYS A 95 -2.84 -6.88 -1.34
CA LYS A 95 -3.50 -8.17 -1.17
C LYS A 95 -3.33 -8.98 -2.45
N TYR A 96 -2.97 -10.25 -2.30
CA TYR A 96 -2.99 -11.20 -3.40
C TYR A 96 -4.43 -11.66 -3.68
N ASN A 97 -4.84 -11.66 -4.95
CA ASN A 97 -6.19 -12.02 -5.38
C ASN A 97 -6.30 -13.41 -6.02
N GLY A 98 -5.29 -14.27 -5.87
CA GLY A 98 -5.26 -15.62 -6.48
C GLY A 98 -4.55 -15.68 -7.83
N LYS A 99 -4.24 -14.52 -8.43
CA LYS A 99 -3.49 -14.43 -9.68
C LYS A 99 -2.42 -13.34 -9.62
N TYR A 100 -2.78 -12.20 -9.05
CA TYR A 100 -1.93 -11.02 -8.98
C TYR A 100 -2.11 -10.24 -7.68
N TRP A 101 -1.15 -9.38 -7.41
CA TRP A 101 -1.14 -8.42 -6.32
C TRP A 101 -1.91 -7.17 -6.71
N ARG A 102 -2.69 -6.63 -5.76
CA ARG A 102 -3.39 -5.36 -5.93
C ARG A 102 -3.27 -4.49 -4.70
N VAL A 103 -3.34 -3.18 -4.90
CA VAL A 103 -3.49 -2.21 -3.81
C VAL A 103 -4.87 -2.37 -3.19
N LYS A 104 -4.93 -2.79 -1.93
CA LYS A 104 -6.19 -2.89 -1.18
C LYS A 104 -6.58 -1.54 -0.59
N ARG A 105 -5.62 -0.84 0.01
CA ARG A 105 -5.78 0.50 0.62
C ARG A 105 -4.43 1.21 0.61
N SER A 106 -4.45 2.50 0.35
CA SER A 106 -3.31 3.41 0.56
C SER A 106 -3.80 4.67 1.29
N SER A 107 -2.88 5.34 1.98
CA SER A 107 -3.11 6.68 2.52
C SER A 107 -2.16 7.71 1.89
N PHE A 108 -1.62 7.41 0.70
CA PHE A 108 -0.70 8.31 0.02
C PHE A 108 -1.40 9.59 -0.46
N PRO A 109 -0.65 10.68 -0.67
CA PRO A 109 -1.14 11.86 -1.37
C PRO A 109 -1.73 11.51 -2.74
N LEU A 110 -2.69 12.32 -3.21
CA LEU A 110 -3.35 12.07 -4.49
C LEU A 110 -2.36 12.04 -5.67
N THR A 111 -1.35 12.89 -5.64
CA THR A 111 -0.27 12.96 -6.63
C THR A 111 0.49 11.64 -6.74
N CYS A 112 0.83 11.01 -5.61
CA CYS A 112 1.44 9.68 -5.58
C CYS A 112 0.48 8.59 -6.06
N ASN A 113 -0.77 8.59 -5.56
CA ASN A 113 -1.75 7.57 -5.93
C ASN A 113 -2.00 7.53 -7.44
N ARG A 114 -2.03 8.68 -8.13
CA ARG A 114 -2.15 8.74 -9.60
C ARG A 114 -1.03 8.03 -10.34
N LYS A 115 0.19 7.97 -9.77
CA LYS A 115 1.33 7.24 -10.35
C LYS A 115 1.38 5.77 -9.90
N ILE A 116 0.99 5.49 -8.66
CA ILE A 116 1.07 4.15 -8.05
C ILE A 116 -0.03 3.21 -8.54
N TYR A 117 -1.29 3.66 -8.61
CA TYR A 117 -2.40 2.80 -9.00
C TYR A 117 -2.26 2.19 -10.40
N PRO A 118 -1.80 2.94 -11.43
CA PRO A 118 -1.51 2.36 -12.74
C PRO A 118 -0.51 1.21 -12.68
N VAL A 119 0.51 1.25 -11.81
CA VAL A 119 1.49 0.15 -11.68
C VAL A 119 0.82 -1.19 -11.32
N PHE A 120 -0.29 -1.16 -10.56
CA PHE A 120 -0.99 -2.36 -10.08
C PHE A 120 -2.27 -2.70 -10.84
N ASN A 121 -2.78 -1.78 -11.65
CA ASN A 121 -4.07 -1.91 -12.33
C ASN A 121 -3.95 -1.64 -13.84
N ASP A 122 -2.74 -1.67 -14.41
CA ASP A 122 -2.55 -1.56 -15.85
C ASP A 122 -3.20 -2.77 -16.55
N GLN A 123 -3.83 -2.52 -17.70
CA GLN A 123 -4.39 -3.59 -18.54
C GLN A 123 -3.30 -4.45 -19.18
N TYR A 124 -2.10 -3.89 -19.36
CA TYR A 124 -0.98 -4.54 -20.06
C TYR A 124 0.04 -5.21 -19.13
N PHE A 125 0.03 -4.87 -17.83
CA PHE A 125 1.03 -5.38 -16.89
C PHE A 125 0.37 -5.87 -15.60
N ILE A 126 0.56 -7.15 -15.31
CA ILE A 126 0.04 -7.80 -14.12
C ILE A 126 1.17 -7.91 -13.09
N VAL A 127 0.93 -7.44 -11.86
CA VAL A 127 1.89 -7.58 -10.77
C VAL A 127 1.73 -8.96 -10.12
N ASP A 128 2.65 -9.87 -10.38
CA ASP A 128 2.70 -11.23 -9.82
C ASP A 128 3.80 -11.36 -8.75
N ASP A 129 4.11 -12.58 -8.32
CA ASP A 129 5.14 -12.81 -7.31
C ASP A 129 6.57 -12.55 -7.82
N GLU A 130 6.81 -12.64 -9.12
CA GLU A 130 8.15 -12.44 -9.70
C GLU A 130 8.52 -10.95 -9.73
N ASN A 131 7.53 -10.09 -9.98
CA ASN A 131 7.76 -8.66 -10.17
C ASN A 131 7.31 -7.78 -8.98
N ILE A 132 6.72 -8.36 -7.92
CA ILE A 132 6.20 -7.61 -6.76
C ILE A 132 7.25 -6.75 -6.07
N LEU A 133 8.49 -7.24 -5.94
CA LEU A 133 9.58 -6.49 -5.32
C LEU A 133 9.94 -5.25 -6.14
N THR A 134 9.99 -5.40 -7.46
CA THR A 134 10.22 -4.31 -8.41
C THR A 134 9.08 -3.28 -8.35
N ALA A 135 7.82 -3.75 -8.28
CA ALA A 135 6.66 -2.87 -8.15
C ALA A 135 6.70 -2.06 -6.84
N ILE A 136 7.07 -2.69 -5.71
CA ILE A 136 7.24 -2.00 -4.42
C ILE A 136 8.39 -0.99 -4.48
N THR A 137 9.49 -1.33 -5.13
CA THR A 137 10.63 -0.42 -5.33
C THR A 137 10.24 0.80 -6.17
N LYS A 138 9.46 0.61 -7.24
CA LYS A 138 8.92 1.71 -8.05
C LYS A 138 7.96 2.60 -7.27
N MET A 139 7.10 2.01 -6.44
CA MET A 139 6.26 2.81 -5.52
C MET A 139 7.09 3.66 -4.58
N TYR A 140 8.16 3.09 -4.01
CA TYR A 140 9.07 3.83 -3.15
C TYR A 140 9.69 5.03 -3.87
N GLN A 141 10.14 4.87 -5.11
CA GLN A 141 10.67 5.98 -5.91
C GLN A 141 9.66 7.14 -6.05
N PHE A 142 8.39 6.85 -6.31
CA PHE A 142 7.35 7.89 -6.37
C PHE A 142 7.08 8.57 -5.03
N LEU A 143 7.27 7.87 -3.92
CA LEU A 143 7.14 8.46 -2.57
C LEU A 143 8.34 9.34 -2.21
N VAL A 144 9.54 8.96 -2.65
CA VAL A 144 10.75 9.78 -2.52
C VAL A 144 10.62 11.04 -3.37
N GLU A 145 10.22 10.91 -4.64
CA GLU A 145 9.97 12.06 -5.52
C GLU A 145 8.95 13.03 -4.91
N TRP A 146 7.86 12.52 -4.34
CA TRP A 146 6.90 13.37 -3.64
C TRP A 146 7.52 14.08 -2.44
N LYS A 147 8.31 13.37 -1.64
CA LYS A 147 9.01 13.92 -0.48
C LYS A 147 9.95 15.05 -0.91
N ASP A 148 10.68 14.87 -2.01
CA ASP A 148 11.65 15.87 -2.50
C ASP A 148 10.92 17.13 -2.95
N ASN A 149 9.80 16.98 -3.69
CA ASN A 149 8.96 18.10 -4.09
C ASN A 149 8.31 18.82 -2.88
N GLU A 150 7.89 18.08 -1.85
CA GLU A 150 7.34 18.66 -0.62
C GLU A 150 8.41 19.46 0.14
N GLU A 151 9.63 18.92 0.25
CA GLU A 151 10.77 19.58 0.88
C GLU A 151 11.12 20.90 0.18
N GLU A 152 11.21 20.89 -1.15
CA GLU A 152 11.45 22.10 -1.97
C GLU A 152 10.34 23.14 -1.74
N PHE A 153 9.08 22.74 -1.87
CA PHE A 153 7.93 23.62 -1.66
C PHE A 153 7.94 24.28 -0.28
N ARG A 154 8.23 23.51 0.78
CA ARG A 154 8.25 24.01 2.16
C ARG A 154 9.40 25.00 2.39
N LEU A 155 10.58 24.70 1.86
CA LEU A 155 11.75 25.58 1.93
C LEU A 155 11.50 26.90 1.20
N GLU A 156 10.98 26.84 -0.02
CA GLU A 156 10.64 28.03 -0.81
C GLU A 156 9.59 28.89 -0.09
N LYS A 157 8.53 28.26 0.43
CA LYS A 157 7.49 28.95 1.19
C LYS A 157 8.07 29.67 2.42
N TYR A 158 8.95 29.01 3.16
CA TYR A 158 9.58 29.62 4.34
C TYR A 158 10.51 30.79 4.00
N GLU A 159 11.28 30.69 2.91
CA GLU A 159 12.13 31.79 2.46
C GLU A 159 11.32 33.00 1.96
N ARG A 160 10.19 32.77 1.28
CA ARG A 160 9.26 33.84 0.90
C ARG A 160 8.62 34.50 2.12
N TYR A 161 8.25 33.71 3.13
CA TYR A 161 7.76 34.22 4.41
C TYR A 161 8.79 35.12 5.11
N LYS A 162 10.07 34.70 5.16
CA LYS A 162 11.16 35.53 5.73
C LYS A 162 11.37 36.85 5.00
N LYS A 163 11.17 36.86 3.67
CA LYS A 163 11.26 38.08 2.84
C LYS A 163 10.08 39.03 3.06
N GLY A 164 9.06 38.62 3.81
CA GLY A 164 7.90 39.44 4.14
C GLY A 164 6.89 39.56 3.01
N GLU A 165 6.81 38.56 2.11
CA GLU A 165 5.76 38.53 1.09
C GLU A 165 4.37 38.45 1.74
N GLU A 166 3.49 39.40 1.41
CA GLU A 166 2.19 39.58 2.09
C GLU A 166 1.23 38.39 1.93
N ASP A 167 1.34 37.64 0.83
CA ASP A 167 0.45 36.51 0.51
C ASP A 167 0.94 35.16 1.04
N VAL A 168 2.00 35.14 1.86
CA VAL A 168 2.59 33.89 2.36
C VAL A 168 2.35 33.72 3.85
N GLU A 169 1.50 32.75 4.20
CA GLU A 169 1.26 32.35 5.59
C GLU A 169 1.80 30.94 5.87
N LEU A 170 2.49 30.78 7.01
CA LEU A 170 2.92 29.48 7.51
C LEU A 170 1.73 28.73 8.12
N ASP A 171 1.53 27.48 7.70
CA ASP A 171 0.55 26.59 8.30
C ASP A 171 1.13 25.90 9.56
N SER A 172 0.33 25.07 10.23
CA SER A 172 0.77 24.38 11.44
C SER A 172 1.95 23.43 11.24
N ASP A 173 2.09 22.86 10.04
CA ASP A 173 3.20 21.96 9.71
C ASP A 173 4.48 22.77 9.45
N ASP A 174 4.38 23.88 8.72
CA ASP A 174 5.48 24.83 8.51
C ASP A 174 6.00 25.39 9.84
N GLU A 175 5.08 25.79 10.72
CA GLU A 175 5.42 26.29 12.05
C GLU A 175 6.19 25.24 12.85
N GLN A 176 5.81 23.96 12.75
CA GLN A 176 6.52 22.89 13.43
C GLN A 176 7.92 22.62 12.89
N LEU A 177 8.13 22.88 11.60
CA LEU A 177 9.39 22.63 10.91
C LEU A 177 10.39 23.78 11.11
N PHE A 178 9.93 25.02 10.99
CA PHE A 178 10.81 26.17 10.85
C PHE A 178 10.84 27.11 12.04
N LEU A 179 9.81 27.11 12.89
CA LEU A 179 9.73 28.03 14.02
C LEU A 179 10.14 27.36 15.34
N SER A 180 10.81 28.14 16.18
CA SER A 180 11.08 27.76 17.56
C SER A 180 9.80 27.67 18.39
N GLN A 181 9.85 26.99 19.53
CA GLN A 181 8.71 26.90 20.44
C GLN A 181 8.20 28.28 20.87
N ASN A 182 9.10 29.24 21.10
CA ASN A 182 8.73 30.58 21.55
C ASN A 182 7.98 31.35 20.45
N GLU A 183 8.42 31.26 19.19
CA GLU A 183 7.76 31.88 18.04
C GLU A 183 6.37 31.28 17.82
N ARG A 184 6.23 29.96 17.93
CA ARG A 184 4.93 29.28 17.84
C ARG A 184 3.96 29.76 18.93
N VAL A 185 4.43 29.88 20.17
CA VAL A 185 3.60 30.38 21.28
C VAL A 185 3.18 31.83 21.03
N ALA A 186 4.07 32.68 20.54
CA ALA A 186 3.75 34.07 20.21
C ALA A 186 2.69 34.17 19.09
N LEU A 187 2.83 33.39 18.01
CA LEU A 187 1.84 33.33 16.93
C LEU A 187 0.49 32.82 17.44
N TYR A 188 0.50 31.77 18.27
CA TYR A 188 -0.72 31.25 18.88
C TYR A 188 -1.43 32.28 19.75
N GLN A 189 -0.70 33.04 20.58
CA GLN A 189 -1.26 34.13 21.37
C GLN A 189 -1.84 35.25 20.50
N LYS A 190 -1.18 35.59 19.37
CA LYS A 190 -1.68 36.55 18.40
C LYS A 190 -3.01 36.08 17.78
N ARG A 191 -3.10 34.81 17.37
CA ARG A 191 -4.33 34.18 16.87
C ARG A 191 -5.46 34.21 17.90
N ILE A 192 -5.18 33.83 19.16
CA ILE A 192 -6.16 33.92 20.25
C ILE A 192 -6.68 35.35 20.42
N LYS A 193 -5.78 36.35 20.39
CA LYS A 193 -6.17 37.76 20.58
C LYS A 193 -7.13 38.21 19.48
N VAL A 194 -6.91 37.79 18.23
CA VAL A 194 -7.83 38.04 17.11
C VAL A 194 -9.16 37.32 17.32
N LEU A 195 -9.14 36.02 17.62
CA LEU A 195 -10.36 35.23 17.85
C LEU A 195 -11.22 35.80 18.98
N LYS A 196 -10.60 36.29 20.06
CA LYS A 196 -11.31 36.95 21.16
C LYS A 196 -12.03 38.23 20.74
N ARG A 197 -11.53 38.95 19.72
CA ARG A 197 -12.20 40.15 19.15
C ARG A 197 -13.40 39.78 18.27
N MET A 198 -13.43 38.55 17.76
CA MET A 198 -14.52 38.05 16.92
C MET A 198 -15.71 37.54 17.76
N LEU A 199 -15.56 37.43 19.08
CA LEU A 199 -16.68 37.08 19.95
C LEU A 199 -17.59 38.30 20.11
N PRO A 200 -18.92 38.15 19.97
CA PRO A 200 -19.84 39.23 20.23
C PRO A 200 -19.74 39.68 21.69
N PRO A 201 -20.01 40.97 21.99
CA PRO A 201 -19.99 41.47 23.35
C PRO A 201 -20.97 40.66 24.21
N LYS A 202 -20.51 40.20 25.37
CA LYS A 202 -21.34 39.48 26.33
C LYS A 202 -22.41 40.44 26.85
N THR A 203 -23.68 40.10 26.61
CA THR A 203 -24.87 40.71 27.23
C THR A 203 -24.90 40.47 28.72
#